data_AF-A0A935GF45-F1
#
_entry.id   AF-A0A935GF45-F1
#
_cell.length_a   1.000
_cell.length_b   1.000
_cell.length_c   1.000
_cell.angle_alpha   90.00
_cell.angle_beta   90.00
_cell.angle_gamma   90.00
#
_symmetry.space_group_name_H-M   'P 1'
#
loop_
_entity.id
_entity.type
_entity.pdbx_description
1 polymer ?
#
loop_
_entity_poly.entity_id
_entity_poly.type
_entity_poly.pdbx_seq_one_letter_code
_entity_poly.pdbx_strand_id
1 'polypeptide(L)'
;MLIHCFAGCGAVDVIAAAGLTLGDLSPATLKNTRPLRPGERWIPREALSALAHELLVGLIILERGATGAPLDRRWLDRLALVRARVSAGAAEVGA
;
A
#
# COMPACT_ATOMS: atom_id res chain seq x y z
N MET A 1 -29.07 -13.31 2.09
CA MET A 1 -29.84 -12.43 2.99
C MET A 1 -31.20 -13.06 3.25
N LEU A 2 -31.74 -12.98 4.47
CA LEU A 2 -33.07 -13.49 4.82
C LEU A 2 -33.96 -12.31 5.23
N ILE A 3 -35.16 -12.20 4.66
CA ILE A 3 -36.16 -11.18 5.02
C ILE A 3 -37.38 -11.89 5.59
N HIS A 4 -37.86 -11.44 6.74
CA HIS A 4 -39.05 -11.98 7.38
C HIS A 4 -39.97 -10.84 7.82
N CYS A 5 -41.27 -10.99 7.56
CA CYS A 5 -42.31 -10.08 8.01
C CYS A 5 -43.30 -10.83 8.93
N PHE A 6 -43.51 -10.29 10.13
CA PHE A 6 -44.44 -10.86 11.11
C PHE A 6 -45.92 -10.66 10.74
N ALA A 7 -46.21 -9.75 9.81
CA ALA A 7 -47.57 -9.49 9.31
C ALA A 7 -47.96 -10.36 8.09
N GLY A 8 -47.09 -11.28 7.67
CA GLY A 8 -47.35 -12.18 6.53
C GLY A 8 -47.13 -11.55 5.14
N CYS A 9 -46.51 -10.36 5.07
CA CYS A 9 -46.21 -9.71 3.79
C CYS A 9 -45.14 -10.49 3.00
N GLY A 10 -45.24 -10.46 1.67
CA GLY A 10 -44.20 -10.99 0.80
C GLY A 10 -42.91 -10.20 0.94
N ALA A 11 -41.76 -10.85 0.76
CA ALA A 11 -40.45 -10.19 0.85
C ALA A 11 -40.34 -9.00 -0.13
N VAL A 12 -40.91 -9.12 -1.34
CA VAL A 12 -40.94 -8.05 -2.35
C VAL A 12 -41.72 -6.83 -1.84
N ASP A 13 -42.87 -7.04 -1.20
CA ASP A 13 -43.72 -5.95 -0.70
C ASP A 13 -43.02 -5.16 0.42
N VAL A 14 -42.30 -5.85 1.29
CA VAL A 14 -41.49 -5.23 2.37
C VAL A 14 -40.39 -4.35 1.79
N ILE A 15 -39.69 -4.83 0.75
CA ILE A 15 -38.61 -4.09 0.09
C ILE A 15 -39.17 -2.87 -0.67
N ALA A 16 -40.30 -3.07 -1.37
CA ALA A 16 -40.97 -2.01 -2.12
C ALA A 16 -41.51 -0.91 -1.22
N ALA A 17 -42.00 -1.24 -0.01
CA ALA A 17 -42.42 -0.27 0.99
C ALA A 17 -41.26 0.65 1.46
N ALA A 18 -40.03 0.16 1.41
CA ALA A 18 -38.83 0.95 1.68
C ALA A 18 -38.31 1.73 0.44
N GLY A 19 -39.01 1.65 -0.70
CA GLY A 19 -38.61 2.30 -1.96
C GLY A 19 -37.40 1.65 -2.63
N LEU A 20 -37.10 0.40 -2.29
CA LEU A 20 -35.98 -0.36 -2.83
C LEU A 20 -36.45 -1.45 -3.80
N THR A 21 -35.53 -2.01 -4.56
CA THR A 21 -35.71 -3.24 -5.33
C THR A 21 -34.89 -4.39 -4.74
N LEU A 22 -35.21 -5.63 -5.14
CA LEU A 22 -34.44 -6.80 -4.71
C LEU A 22 -32.96 -6.72 -5.10
N GLY A 23 -32.64 -6.06 -6.21
CA GLY A 23 -31.27 -5.85 -6.68
C GLY A 23 -30.46 -4.93 -5.76
N ASP A 24 -31.11 -3.95 -5.13
CA ASP A 24 -30.46 -2.97 -4.26
C ASP A 24 -30.01 -3.55 -2.91
N LEU A 25 -30.52 -4.74 -2.55
CA LEU A 25 -30.13 -5.47 -1.35
C LEU A 25 -28.81 -6.22 -1.50
N SER A 26 -28.30 -6.30 -2.73
CA SER A 26 -27.01 -6.92 -3.02
C SER A 26 -25.95 -5.82 -3.09
N PRO A 27 -24.78 -6.00 -2.44
CA PRO A 27 -23.69 -5.06 -2.60
C PRO A 27 -23.32 -4.97 -4.08
N ALA A 28 -22.93 -3.76 -4.52
CA ALA A 28 -22.46 -3.57 -5.88
C ALA A 28 -21.33 -4.57 -6.18
N THR A 29 -21.43 -5.25 -7.32
CA THR A 29 -20.40 -6.20 -7.74
C THR A 29 -19.08 -5.47 -7.86
N LEU A 30 -18.16 -5.74 -6.92
CA LEU A 30 -16.79 -5.26 -7.04
C LEU A 30 -16.23 -5.83 -8.34
N LYS A 31 -15.70 -4.95 -9.19
CA LYS A 31 -15.03 -5.41 -10.41
C LYS A 31 -13.90 -6.34 -9.99
N ASN A 32 -13.97 -7.58 -10.45
CA ASN A 32 -12.91 -8.56 -10.24
C ASN A 32 -11.75 -8.21 -11.17
N THR A 33 -10.90 -7.29 -10.74
CA THR A 33 -9.70 -6.87 -11.48
C THR A 33 -8.56 -7.84 -11.21
N ARG A 34 -7.78 -8.15 -12.26
CA ARG A 34 -6.56 -8.93 -12.09
C ARG A 34 -5.61 -8.23 -11.10
N PRO A 35 -4.87 -8.98 -10.27
CA PRO A 35 -3.81 -8.40 -9.47
C PRO A 35 -2.84 -7.63 -10.37
N LEU A 36 -2.41 -6.44 -9.92
CA LEU A 36 -1.36 -5.69 -10.60
C LEU A 36 -0.09 -6.54 -10.63
N ARG A 37 0.61 -6.54 -11.77
CA ARG A 37 1.95 -7.11 -11.84
C ARG A 37 2.90 -6.27 -10.98
N PRO A 38 3.99 -6.85 -10.44
CA PRO A 38 4.99 -6.11 -9.68
C PRO A 38 5.43 -4.78 -10.33
N GLY A 39 5.77 -4.80 -11.63
CA GLY A 39 6.12 -3.60 -12.40
C GLY A 39 4.98 -2.62 -12.73
N GLU A 40 3.72 -3.01 -12.51
CA GLU A 40 2.54 -2.13 -12.67
C GLU A 40 2.09 -1.53 -11.32
N ARG A 41 2.62 -2.06 -10.21
CA ARG A 41 2.22 -1.66 -8.86
C ARG A 41 2.78 -0.30 -8.46
N TRP A 42 3.96 0.04 -8.97
CA TRP A 42 4.71 1.20 -8.53
C TRP A 42 4.90 2.21 -9.66
N ILE A 43 4.64 3.48 -9.35
CA ILE A 43 4.97 4.58 -10.25
C ILE A 43 6.49 4.84 -10.11
N PRO A 44 7.30 4.74 -11.20
CA PRO A 44 8.76 4.84 -11.09
C PRO A 44 9.25 6.11 -10.40
N ARG A 45 8.57 7.25 -10.63
CA ARG A 45 8.87 8.52 -9.98
C ARG A 45 8.72 8.45 -8.46
N GLU A 46 7.66 7.79 -7.97
CA GLU A 46 7.40 7.68 -6.54
C GLU A 46 8.40 6.74 -5.87
N ALA A 47 8.71 5.61 -6.52
CA ALA A 47 9.75 4.69 -6.07
C ALA A 47 11.12 5.39 -5.94
N LEU A 48 11.53 6.16 -6.95
CA LEU A 48 12.77 6.93 -6.91
C LEU A 48 12.74 8.02 -5.82
N SER A 49 11.60 8.71 -5.66
CA SER A 49 11.44 9.71 -4.60
C SER A 49 11.57 9.11 -3.20
N ALA A 50 11.04 7.90 -2.98
CA ALA A 50 11.15 7.20 -1.71
C ALA A 50 12.61 6.79 -1.41
N LEU A 51 13.37 6.36 -2.42
CA LEU A 51 14.78 6.00 -2.28
C LEU A 51 15.71 7.21 -2.11
N ALA A 52 15.36 8.35 -2.70
CA ALA A 52 16.20 9.56 -2.69
C ALA A 52 16.60 10.01 -1.28
N HIS A 53 15.67 9.95 -0.32
CA HIS A 53 15.95 10.33 1.06
C HIS A 53 17.00 9.41 1.70
N GLU A 54 16.87 8.10 1.53
CA GLU A 54 17.81 7.13 2.10
C GLU A 54 19.21 7.27 1.48
N LEU A 55 19.27 7.49 0.16
CA LEU A 55 20.54 7.73 -0.54
C LEU A 55 21.21 9.02 -0.05
N LEU A 56 20.45 10.10 0.17
CA LEU A 56 20.98 11.34 0.74
C LEU A 56 21.57 11.13 2.13
N VAL A 57 20.87 10.40 3.00
CA VAL A 57 21.40 10.05 4.32
C VAL A 57 22.70 9.24 4.20
N GLY A 58 22.74 8.25 3.30
CA GLY A 58 23.95 7.48 3.02
C GLY A 58 25.12 8.35 2.58
N LEU A 59 24.89 9.27 1.64
CA LEU A 59 25.90 10.20 1.14
C LEU A 59 26.50 11.07 2.26
N ILE A 60 25.66 11.64 3.13
CA ILE A 60 26.13 12.45 4.27
C ILE A 60 27.06 11.65 5.19
N ILE A 61 26.73 10.37 5.46
CA ILE A 61 27.55 9.50 6.29
C ILE A 61 28.89 9.18 5.61
N LEU A 62 28.86 8.92 4.30
CA LEU A 62 30.07 8.65 3.51
C LEU A 62 30.98 9.88 3.43
N GLU A 63 30.43 11.07 3.21
CA GLU A 63 31.18 12.34 3.20
C GLU A 63 31.84 12.61 4.55
N ARG A 64 31.14 12.32 5.66
CA ARG A 64 31.71 12.39 7.01
C ARG A 64 32.92 11.46 7.15
N GLY A 65 32.82 10.22 6.68
CA GLY A 65 33.95 9.29 6.70
C GLY A 65 35.11 9.74 5.80
N ALA A 66 34.81 10.27 4.62
CA ALA A 66 35.79 10.76 3.65
C ALA A 66 36.57 11.98 4.17
N THR A 67 35.94 12.83 4.98
CA THR A 67 36.57 13.99 5.63
C THR A 67 37.37 13.64 6.89
N GLY A 68 37.51 12.35 7.21
CA GLY A 68 38.30 11.86 8.34
C GLY A 68 37.58 11.96 9.70
N ALA A 69 36.30 12.34 9.72
CA ALA A 69 35.54 12.33 10.96
C ALA A 69 35.23 10.88 11.38
N PRO A 70 35.33 10.57 12.68
CA PRO A 70 35.11 9.21 13.15
C PRO A 70 33.65 8.78 12.91
N LEU A 71 33.51 7.60 12.30
CA LEU A 71 32.25 6.88 12.18
C LEU A 71 32.13 5.92 13.36
N ASP A 72 31.53 6.43 14.44
CA ASP A 72 31.16 5.60 15.58
C ASP A 72 30.10 4.55 15.21
N ARG A 73 29.76 3.70 16.18
CA ARG A 73 28.81 2.61 15.96
C ARG A 73 27.44 3.10 15.49
N ARG A 74 27.00 4.28 15.95
CA ARG A 74 25.71 4.87 15.57
C ARG A 74 25.68 5.20 14.08
N TRP A 75 26.76 5.75 13.53
CA TRP A 75 26.86 6.03 12.10
C TRP A 75 26.86 4.75 11.26
N LEU A 76 27.59 3.73 11.72
CA LEU A 76 27.63 2.42 11.04
C LEU A 76 26.26 1.73 11.05
N ASP A 77 25.54 1.76 12.18
CA ASP A 77 24.18 1.21 12.26
C ASP A 77 23.21 1.98 11.36
N ARG A 78 23.37 3.31 11.26
CA ARG A 78 22.57 4.14 10.34
C ARG A 78 22.85 3.81 8.88
N LEU A 79 24.11 3.60 8.51
CA LEU A 79 24.49 3.20 7.16
C LEU A 79 23.96 1.79 6.81
N ALA A 80 23.98 0.86 7.77
CA ALA A 80 23.38 -0.45 7.61
C ALA A 80 21.87 -0.39 7.39
N LEU A 81 21.17 0.54 8.07
CA LEU A 81 19.75 0.79 7.87
C LEU A 81 19.45 1.36 6.48
N VAL A 82 20.22 2.34 6.01
CA VAL A 82 20.10 2.88 4.64
C VAL A 82 20.24 1.76 3.62
N ARG A 83 21.27 0.92 3.74
CA ARG A 83 21.48 -0.24 2.86
C ARG A 83 20.25 -1.16 2.85
N ALA A 84 19.75 -1.53 4.04
CA ALA A 84 18.60 -2.42 4.16
C ALA A 84 17.35 -1.86 3.46
N ARG A 85 17.07 -0.56 3.64
CA ARG A 85 15.93 0.12 3.03
C ARG A 85 16.05 0.22 1.51
N VAL A 86 17.23 0.56 1.01
CA VAL A 86 17.48 0.63 -0.45
C VAL A 86 17.34 -0.75 -1.08
N SER A 87 17.89 -1.80 -0.46
CA SER A 87 17.74 -3.18 -0.96
C SER A 87 16.27 -3.64 -0.95
N ALA A 88 15.52 -3.32 0.11
CA ALA A 88 14.09 -3.64 0.17
C ALA A 88 13.29 -2.93 -0.92
N GLY A 89 13.50 -1.61 -1.09
CA GLY A 89 12.84 -0.85 -2.15
C GLY A 89 13.20 -1.34 -3.56
N ALA A 90 14.47 -1.69 -3.79
CA ALA A 90 14.89 -2.26 -5.07
C ALA A 90 14.24 -3.63 -5.35
N ALA A 91 14.10 -4.49 -4.33
CA ALA A 91 13.44 -5.79 -4.48
C ALA A 91 11.94 -5.65 -4.79
N GLU A 92 11.25 -4.71 -4.15
CA GLU A 92 9.81 -4.48 -4.37
C GLU A 92 9.48 -3.86 -5.73
N VAL A 93 10.42 -3.10 -6.32
CA VAL A 93 10.22 -2.37 -7.60
C VAL A 93 10.83 -3.11 -8.79
N GLY A 94 11.90 -3.88 -8.56
CA GLY A 94 12.66 -4.58 -9.60
C GLY A 94 12.30 -6.05 -9.84
N ALA A 95 11.48 -6.65 -8.97
CA ALA A 95 10.83 -7.95 -9.21
C ALA A 95 9.62 -7.80 -10.15
#